data_AF-A0A842L3N7-F1
#
_entry.id   AF-A0A842L3N7-F1
#
_cell.length_a   1.000
_cell.length_b   1.000
_cell.length_c   1.000
_cell.angle_alpha   90.00
_cell.angle_beta   90.00
_cell.angle_gamma   90.00
#
_symmetry.space_group_name_H-M   'P 1'
#
loop_
_entity.id
_entity.type
_entity.pdbx_description
1 polymer ?
#
loop_
_entity_poly.entity_id
_entity_poly.type
_entity_poly.pdbx_seq_one_letter_code
_entity_poly.pdbx_strand_id
1 'polypeptide(L)'
;MKRNPAVAGTFYEAEADTLKKRIEWCFHHKLGPGKIPEIGDERRLKAAIAPHAGYIYSGPVAAHTYQAIAADGFPETFIILCPNHTGMGSGISMMPEGEWITPLGSVKIDEELATELLEASEIIDIDESAHLGEHSCEVHLPFLQYFNQDFKIVPICMWMQDLETAKEIGNAITNASKGKDVLIIASTDFTHYEPAEVAYKNDQKVLEAIISLDENRMYERIYQYNVSMCGYGPVAASIIAARGLGATRGRLLKYATSGDMTGDNSSVVGYASAILE
;
A
#
# COMPACT_ATOMS: atom_id res chain seq x y z
N MET A 1 -21.61 -0.74 -8.36
CA MET A 1 -20.73 -0.12 -9.39
C MET A 1 -19.56 -1.04 -9.74
N LYS A 2 -18.88 -0.86 -10.89
CA LYS A 2 -17.66 -1.63 -11.23
C LYS A 2 -16.53 -0.71 -11.66
N ARG A 3 -15.37 -0.84 -11.01
CA ARG A 3 -14.13 -0.14 -11.39
C ARG A 3 -13.26 -1.09 -12.23
N ASN A 4 -13.12 -0.82 -13.51
CA ASN A 4 -12.28 -1.61 -14.43
C ASN A 4 -10.79 -1.36 -14.18
N PRO A 5 -9.87 -2.30 -14.53
CA PRO A 5 -8.44 -2.08 -14.35
C PRO A 5 -7.97 -0.90 -15.22
N ALA A 6 -7.23 0.04 -14.63
CA ALA A 6 -6.71 1.22 -15.33
C ALA A 6 -5.32 0.98 -15.91
N VAL A 7 -4.54 0.05 -15.31
CA VAL A 7 -3.13 -0.18 -15.66
C VAL A 7 -2.78 -1.63 -15.99
N ALA A 8 -3.78 -2.50 -16.17
CA ALA A 8 -3.58 -3.81 -16.77
C ALA A 8 -3.00 -3.67 -18.19
N GLY A 9 -1.90 -4.35 -18.46
CA GLY A 9 -1.12 -4.27 -19.69
C GLY A 9 0.00 -3.22 -19.66
N THR A 10 0.08 -2.37 -18.64
CA THR A 10 1.13 -1.33 -18.51
C THR A 10 1.95 -1.48 -17.22
N PHE A 11 1.30 -1.61 -16.06
CA PHE A 11 1.98 -1.80 -14.77
C PHE A 11 2.15 -3.29 -14.42
N TYR A 12 1.22 -4.11 -14.88
CA TYR A 12 1.22 -5.56 -14.72
C TYR A 12 0.51 -6.19 -15.92
N GLU A 13 0.64 -7.49 -16.12
CA GLU A 13 0.13 -8.19 -17.30
C GLU A 13 -1.41 -8.18 -17.35
N ALA A 14 -1.98 -7.96 -18.54
CA ALA A 14 -3.44 -7.92 -18.74
C ALA A 14 -4.12 -9.30 -18.75
N GLU A 15 -3.35 -10.38 -18.95
CA GLU A 15 -3.87 -11.74 -19.04
C GLU A 15 -3.60 -12.52 -17.74
N ALA A 16 -4.59 -13.27 -17.26
CA ALA A 16 -4.54 -13.91 -15.94
C ALA A 16 -3.31 -14.82 -15.75
N ASP A 17 -3.01 -15.68 -16.73
CA ASP A 17 -1.91 -16.66 -16.62
C ASP A 17 -0.53 -16.00 -16.65
N THR A 18 -0.36 -14.93 -17.44
CA THR A 18 0.92 -14.21 -17.50
C THR A 18 1.10 -13.31 -16.27
N LEU A 19 0.01 -12.78 -15.72
CA LEU A 19 0.01 -12.04 -14.46
C LEU A 19 0.42 -12.93 -13.28
N LYS A 20 -0.14 -14.15 -13.17
CA LYS A 20 0.29 -15.12 -12.15
C LYS A 20 1.79 -15.43 -12.26
N LYS A 21 2.28 -15.68 -13.48
CA LYS A 21 3.72 -15.90 -13.72
C LYS A 21 4.57 -14.68 -13.36
N ARG A 22 4.08 -13.46 -13.59
CA ARG A 22 4.78 -12.24 -13.13
C ARG A 22 4.86 -12.16 -11.62
N ILE A 23 3.77 -12.46 -10.92
CA ILE A 23 3.74 -12.48 -9.46
C ILE A 23 4.75 -13.53 -8.95
N GLU A 24 4.73 -14.74 -9.47
CA GLU A 24 5.70 -15.80 -9.14
C GLU A 24 7.15 -15.36 -9.42
N TRP A 25 7.39 -14.70 -10.56
CA TRP A 25 8.68 -14.10 -10.86
C TRP A 25 9.08 -13.06 -9.81
N CYS A 26 8.17 -12.19 -9.34
CA CYS A 26 8.46 -11.24 -8.27
C CYS A 26 8.92 -11.95 -7.00
N PHE A 27 8.27 -13.05 -6.60
CA PHE A 27 8.68 -13.84 -5.44
C PHE A 27 10.07 -14.48 -5.61
N HIS A 28 10.39 -15.00 -6.79
CA HIS A 28 11.64 -15.71 -7.06
C HIS A 28 12.79 -14.82 -7.58
N HIS A 29 12.53 -13.55 -7.88
CA HIS A 29 13.54 -12.62 -8.35
C HIS A 29 14.64 -12.41 -7.28
N LYS A 30 15.86 -12.02 -7.69
CA LYS A 30 17.00 -11.76 -6.79
C LYS A 30 16.71 -10.71 -5.69
N LEU A 31 15.77 -9.80 -5.94
CA LEU A 31 15.33 -8.80 -4.96
C LEU A 31 14.09 -9.24 -4.17
N GLY A 32 13.41 -10.29 -4.64
CA GLY A 32 12.27 -10.89 -3.99
C GLY A 32 12.64 -11.75 -2.78
N PRO A 33 11.63 -12.30 -2.09
CA PRO A 33 11.82 -13.15 -0.91
C PRO A 33 12.40 -14.54 -1.21
N GLY A 34 12.51 -14.92 -2.47
CA GLY A 34 13.08 -16.19 -2.95
C GLY A 34 12.11 -17.37 -2.92
N LYS A 35 10.97 -17.25 -2.23
CA LYS A 35 9.92 -18.29 -2.17
C LYS A 35 8.54 -17.68 -1.99
N ILE A 36 7.53 -18.44 -2.41
CA ILE A 36 6.12 -18.18 -2.14
C ILE A 36 5.76 -18.87 -0.81
N PRO A 37 5.15 -18.18 0.16
CA PRO A 37 4.79 -18.78 1.44
C PRO A 37 3.51 -19.61 1.33
N GLU A 38 3.28 -20.47 2.32
CA GLU A 38 1.93 -21.00 2.61
C GLU A 38 1.15 -19.97 3.43
N ILE A 39 -0.19 -20.05 3.38
CA ILE A 39 -1.06 -19.15 4.15
C ILE A 39 -1.08 -19.61 5.61
N GLY A 40 -0.76 -18.71 6.53
CA GLY A 40 -0.82 -18.93 7.98
C GLY A 40 -2.14 -18.50 8.62
N ASP A 41 -2.17 -18.48 9.94
CA ASP A 41 -3.37 -18.21 10.76
C ASP A 41 -3.08 -17.40 12.05
N GLU A 42 -1.92 -16.72 12.15
CA GLU A 42 -1.48 -15.99 13.34
C GLU A 42 -2.17 -14.63 13.53
N ARG A 43 -2.47 -13.92 12.44
CA ARG A 43 -3.22 -12.65 12.39
C ARG A 43 -2.66 -11.52 13.28
N ARG A 44 -1.33 -11.39 13.34
CA ARG A 44 -0.63 -10.38 14.15
C ARG A 44 -0.52 -9.03 13.45
N LEU A 45 -0.33 -9.03 12.12
CA LEU A 45 -0.09 -7.80 11.38
C LEU A 45 -1.28 -6.84 11.48
N LYS A 46 -1.00 -5.55 11.65
CA LYS A 46 -2.02 -4.48 11.66
C LYS A 46 -1.94 -3.59 10.44
N ALA A 47 -0.72 -3.36 9.95
CA ALA A 47 -0.52 -2.67 8.68
C ALA A 47 0.70 -3.18 7.92
N ALA A 48 0.71 -2.88 6.63
CA ALA A 48 1.77 -3.20 5.70
C ALA A 48 2.04 -1.99 4.79
N ILE A 49 3.29 -1.81 4.41
CA ILE A 49 3.74 -0.78 3.47
C ILE A 49 4.25 -1.51 2.23
N ALA A 50 3.81 -1.10 1.05
CA ALA A 50 4.24 -1.68 -0.23
C ALA A 50 4.38 -0.62 -1.33
N PRO A 51 5.33 -0.82 -2.26
CA PRO A 51 5.51 0.05 -3.42
C PRO A 51 4.44 -0.21 -4.49
N HIS A 52 4.26 0.76 -5.39
CA HIS A 52 3.22 0.73 -6.42
C HIS A 52 3.67 1.04 -7.84
N ALA A 53 4.97 1.15 -8.12
CA ALA A 53 5.46 1.13 -9.50
C ALA A 53 5.08 -0.19 -10.23
N GLY A 54 5.27 -0.22 -11.55
CA GLY A 54 5.03 -1.42 -12.35
C GLY A 54 5.80 -2.64 -11.82
N TYR A 55 5.20 -3.83 -11.92
CA TYR A 55 5.71 -5.08 -11.33
C TYR A 55 7.12 -5.43 -11.79
N ILE A 56 7.50 -5.07 -13.02
CA ILE A 56 8.85 -5.27 -13.53
C ILE A 56 9.92 -4.49 -12.76
N TYR A 57 9.54 -3.43 -12.02
CA TYR A 57 10.43 -2.62 -11.20
C TYR A 57 10.26 -2.95 -9.71
N SER A 58 9.12 -2.60 -9.11
CA SER A 58 8.94 -2.69 -7.66
C SER A 58 8.35 -4.01 -7.18
N GLY A 59 7.78 -4.81 -8.09
CA GLY A 59 7.09 -6.06 -7.78
C GLY A 59 7.90 -7.03 -6.90
N PRO A 60 9.20 -7.27 -7.17
CA PRO A 60 10.04 -8.07 -6.28
C PRO A 60 10.15 -7.53 -4.86
N VAL A 61 10.20 -6.20 -4.68
CA VAL A 61 10.19 -5.60 -3.34
C VAL A 61 8.82 -5.81 -2.71
N ALA A 62 7.73 -5.45 -3.41
CA ALA A 62 6.36 -5.65 -2.95
C ALA A 62 6.05 -7.09 -2.52
N ALA A 63 6.63 -8.09 -3.20
CA ALA A 63 6.46 -9.51 -2.87
C ALA A 63 6.89 -9.85 -1.43
N HIS A 64 7.81 -9.10 -0.80
CA HIS A 64 8.13 -9.28 0.62
C HIS A 64 6.94 -8.92 1.52
N THR A 65 6.22 -7.84 1.18
CA THR A 65 5.00 -7.44 1.90
C THR A 65 3.95 -8.54 1.80
N TYR A 66 3.65 -9.00 0.59
CA TYR A 66 2.63 -10.04 0.40
C TYR A 66 3.06 -11.40 0.93
N GLN A 67 4.36 -11.69 0.97
CA GLN A 67 4.85 -12.85 1.68
C GLN A 67 4.48 -12.78 3.17
N ALA A 68 4.72 -11.63 3.80
CA ALA A 68 4.43 -11.45 5.22
C ALA A 68 2.93 -11.50 5.51
N ILE A 69 2.10 -10.88 4.65
CA ILE A 69 0.64 -10.93 4.76
C ILE A 69 0.13 -12.38 4.67
N ALA A 70 0.54 -13.12 3.63
CA ALA A 70 0.10 -14.50 3.46
C ALA A 70 0.56 -15.39 4.63
N ALA A 71 1.83 -15.26 5.04
CA ALA A 71 2.39 -16.07 6.13
C ALA A 71 1.78 -15.77 7.51
N ASP A 72 1.33 -14.53 7.76
CA ASP A 72 0.62 -14.17 9.00
C ASP A 72 -0.85 -14.61 8.97
N GLY A 73 -1.44 -14.69 7.79
CA GLY A 73 -2.82 -15.11 7.56
C GLY A 73 -3.68 -14.00 6.98
N PHE A 74 -4.63 -14.39 6.13
CA PHE A 74 -5.42 -13.44 5.33
C PHE A 74 -6.61 -12.85 6.13
N PRO A 75 -6.77 -11.52 6.17
CA PRO A 75 -7.96 -10.86 6.73
C PRO A 75 -9.19 -10.99 5.85
N GLU A 76 -10.36 -10.79 6.47
CA GLU A 76 -11.63 -10.61 5.74
C GLU A 76 -11.61 -9.35 4.86
N THR A 77 -11.05 -8.24 5.36
CA THR A 77 -11.03 -6.96 4.65
C THR A 77 -9.67 -6.26 4.68
N PHE A 78 -9.24 -5.73 3.53
CA PHE A 78 -8.08 -4.84 3.43
C PHE A 78 -8.50 -3.39 3.26
N ILE A 79 -7.99 -2.49 4.11
CA ILE A 79 -8.12 -1.04 3.89
C ILE A 79 -6.88 -0.60 3.13
N ILE A 80 -7.03 -0.14 1.89
CA ILE A 80 -5.90 0.24 1.03
C ILE A 80 -5.86 1.76 0.94
N LEU A 81 -4.84 2.37 1.55
CA LEU A 81 -4.59 3.79 1.50
C LEU A 81 -3.57 4.08 0.40
N CYS A 82 -3.89 5.00 -0.50
CA CYS A 82 -3.02 5.29 -1.62
C CYS A 82 -3.00 6.79 -1.97
N PRO A 83 -1.88 7.31 -2.51
CA PRO A 83 -1.81 8.70 -2.94
C PRO A 83 -2.61 8.92 -4.24
N ASN A 84 -2.97 10.19 -4.48
CA ASN A 84 -3.62 10.62 -5.71
C ASN A 84 -2.61 11.23 -6.70
N HIS A 85 -2.29 10.49 -7.77
CA HIS A 85 -1.41 10.92 -8.86
C HIS A 85 -2.18 11.55 -10.02
N THR A 86 -3.46 11.21 -10.19
CA THR A 86 -4.27 11.69 -11.31
C THR A 86 -4.70 13.13 -11.15
N GLY A 87 -4.79 13.60 -9.90
CA GLY A 87 -5.37 14.87 -9.58
C GLY A 87 -6.89 14.92 -9.84
N MET A 88 -7.58 13.78 -9.74
CA MET A 88 -9.04 13.70 -9.87
C MET A 88 -9.69 13.41 -8.52
N GLY A 89 -10.91 13.93 -8.34
CA GLY A 89 -11.70 13.74 -7.14
C GLY A 89 -11.39 14.71 -6.00
N SER A 90 -11.97 14.44 -4.84
CA SER A 90 -11.85 15.24 -3.61
C SER A 90 -10.50 15.10 -2.89
N GLY A 91 -10.34 15.82 -1.77
CA GLY A 91 -9.13 15.79 -0.95
C GLY A 91 -8.84 14.40 -0.38
N ILE A 92 -9.88 13.72 0.10
CA ILE A 92 -9.87 12.31 0.51
C ILE A 92 -11.10 11.63 -0.10
N SER A 93 -10.87 10.67 -0.98
CA SER A 93 -11.92 10.07 -1.81
C SER A 93 -12.03 8.57 -1.56
N MET A 94 -13.26 8.11 -1.32
CA MET A 94 -13.56 6.69 -1.16
C MET A 94 -14.63 6.24 -2.15
N MET A 95 -14.47 5.02 -2.65
CA MET A 95 -15.52 4.28 -3.36
C MET A 95 -16.21 3.32 -2.37
N PRO A 96 -17.42 3.63 -1.87
CA PRO A 96 -18.01 2.92 -0.73
C PRO A 96 -18.78 1.64 -1.11
N GLU A 97 -19.07 1.41 -2.40
CA GLU A 97 -19.87 0.27 -2.86
C GLU A 97 -19.41 -0.30 -4.20
N GLY A 98 -19.78 -1.57 -4.46
CA GLY A 98 -19.48 -2.25 -5.72
C GLY A 98 -18.23 -3.14 -5.69
N GLU A 99 -17.50 -3.18 -6.80
CA GLU A 99 -16.34 -4.07 -6.96
C GLU A 99 -15.27 -3.49 -7.89
N TRP A 100 -14.02 -3.89 -7.68
CA TRP A 100 -12.89 -3.64 -8.56
C TRP A 100 -12.59 -4.88 -9.40
N ILE A 101 -12.36 -4.68 -10.68
CA ILE A 101 -12.05 -5.75 -11.63
C ILE A 101 -10.54 -5.77 -11.88
N THR A 102 -9.95 -6.95 -11.83
CA THR A 102 -8.58 -7.22 -12.29
C THR A 102 -8.59 -8.40 -13.27
N PRO A 103 -7.47 -8.70 -13.94
CA PRO A 103 -7.37 -9.92 -14.73
C PRO A 103 -7.54 -11.23 -13.93
N LEU A 104 -7.42 -11.21 -12.60
CA LEU A 104 -7.57 -12.39 -11.75
C LEU A 104 -8.99 -12.57 -11.20
N GLY A 105 -9.90 -11.63 -11.42
CA GLY A 105 -11.28 -11.68 -10.92
C GLY A 105 -11.74 -10.35 -10.33
N SER A 106 -12.93 -10.34 -9.74
CA SER A 106 -13.44 -9.17 -9.03
C SER A 106 -13.12 -9.20 -7.54
N VAL A 107 -12.96 -8.02 -6.94
CA VAL A 107 -12.77 -7.80 -5.51
C VAL A 107 -13.86 -6.86 -5.03
N LYS A 108 -14.66 -7.30 -4.05
CA LYS A 108 -15.79 -6.52 -3.56
C LYS A 108 -15.36 -5.43 -2.59
N ILE A 109 -16.10 -4.33 -2.56
CA ILE A 109 -16.00 -3.35 -1.49
C ILE A 109 -16.64 -3.91 -0.23
N ASP A 110 -16.02 -3.66 0.93
CA ASP A 110 -16.67 -3.89 2.21
C ASP A 110 -17.59 -2.71 2.58
N GLU A 111 -18.81 -2.75 2.07
CA GLU A 111 -19.78 -1.64 2.15
C GLU A 111 -20.14 -1.27 3.60
N GLU A 112 -20.16 -2.24 4.51
CA GLU A 112 -20.41 -2.01 5.94
C GLU A 112 -19.25 -1.22 6.57
N LEU A 113 -18.01 -1.68 6.37
CA LEU A 113 -16.83 -0.98 6.87
C LEU A 113 -16.64 0.39 6.21
N ALA A 114 -16.93 0.52 4.90
CA ALA A 114 -16.90 1.78 4.21
C ALA A 114 -17.91 2.79 4.81
N THR A 115 -19.11 2.32 5.14
CA THR A 115 -20.13 3.16 5.81
C THR A 115 -19.64 3.64 7.18
N GLU A 116 -19.10 2.74 8.00
CA GLU A 116 -18.55 3.11 9.31
C GLU A 116 -17.37 4.07 9.22
N LEU A 117 -16.54 3.97 8.18
CA LEU A 117 -15.46 4.93 7.93
C LEU A 117 -15.98 6.32 7.56
N LEU A 118 -17.05 6.41 6.76
CA LEU A 118 -17.73 7.68 6.46
C LEU A 118 -18.35 8.30 7.71
N GLU A 119 -18.88 7.49 8.62
CA GLU A 119 -19.43 7.98 9.89
C GLU A 119 -18.34 8.40 10.89
N ALA A 120 -17.15 7.81 10.80
CA ALA A 120 -16.03 8.06 11.70
C ALA A 120 -15.09 9.20 11.27
N SER A 121 -15.28 9.78 10.07
CA SER A 121 -14.47 10.88 9.55
C SER A 121 -15.34 11.94 8.89
N GLU A 122 -14.99 13.22 9.10
CA GLU A 122 -15.70 14.34 8.48
C GLU A 122 -15.11 14.73 7.12
N ILE A 123 -13.93 14.20 6.77
CA ILE A 123 -13.19 14.59 5.56
C ILE A 123 -13.17 13.54 4.45
N ILE A 124 -13.69 12.33 4.67
CA ILE A 124 -13.81 11.30 3.63
C ILE A 124 -15.07 11.58 2.81
N ASP A 125 -14.88 11.91 1.53
CA ASP A 125 -15.99 12.05 0.60
C ASP A 125 -16.29 10.74 -0.15
N ILE A 126 -17.55 10.55 -0.49
CA ILE A 126 -17.98 9.56 -1.47
C ILE A 126 -17.63 10.08 -2.86
N ASP A 127 -16.50 9.62 -3.39
CA ASP A 127 -15.99 10.04 -4.69
C ASP A 127 -15.19 8.91 -5.37
N GLU A 128 -15.83 8.25 -6.31
CA GLU A 128 -15.22 7.19 -7.12
C GLU A 128 -14.27 7.74 -8.20
N SER A 129 -14.37 9.03 -8.55
CA SER A 129 -13.66 9.60 -9.69
C SER A 129 -12.13 9.59 -9.48
N ALA A 130 -11.69 9.73 -8.23
CA ALA A 130 -10.30 9.59 -7.83
C ALA A 130 -9.71 8.19 -8.12
N HIS A 131 -10.55 7.16 -8.22
CA HIS A 131 -10.13 5.76 -8.39
C HIS A 131 -10.15 5.29 -9.84
N LEU A 132 -10.77 6.03 -10.76
CA LEU A 132 -10.98 5.60 -12.15
C LEU A 132 -9.69 5.41 -12.93
N GLY A 133 -8.72 6.30 -12.73
CA GLY A 133 -7.40 6.25 -13.38
C GLY A 133 -6.24 6.05 -12.41
N GLU A 134 -6.51 6.04 -11.09
CA GLU A 134 -5.47 5.87 -10.08
C GLU A 134 -5.01 4.42 -10.00
N HIS A 135 -3.70 4.23 -9.96
CA HIS A 135 -3.06 2.91 -10.04
C HIS A 135 -2.57 2.44 -8.67
N SER A 136 -2.27 3.38 -7.77
CA SER A 136 -1.56 3.11 -6.51
C SER A 136 -2.33 2.15 -5.60
N CYS A 137 -3.67 2.18 -5.59
CA CYS A 137 -4.49 1.17 -4.93
C CYS A 137 -4.61 -0.14 -5.76
N GLU A 138 -4.77 -0.05 -7.09
CA GLU A 138 -5.06 -1.18 -7.99
C GLU A 138 -3.95 -2.23 -8.00
N VAL A 139 -2.69 -1.80 -8.07
CA VAL A 139 -1.54 -2.70 -8.24
C VAL A 139 -1.35 -3.66 -7.08
N HIS A 140 -2.00 -3.42 -5.94
CA HIS A 140 -1.96 -4.30 -4.80
C HIS A 140 -2.91 -5.50 -4.92
N LEU A 141 -4.00 -5.38 -5.69
CA LEU A 141 -5.06 -6.37 -5.75
C LEU A 141 -4.62 -7.71 -6.37
N PRO A 142 -3.86 -7.75 -7.49
CA PRO A 142 -3.44 -9.02 -8.06
C PRO A 142 -2.55 -9.84 -7.14
N PHE A 143 -1.66 -9.19 -6.38
CA PHE A 143 -0.86 -9.88 -5.37
C PHE A 143 -1.72 -10.53 -4.28
N LEU A 144 -2.77 -9.85 -3.82
CA LEU A 144 -3.70 -10.42 -2.83
C LEU A 144 -4.50 -11.60 -3.42
N GLN A 145 -5.07 -11.39 -4.60
CA GLN A 145 -5.84 -12.39 -5.35
C GLN A 145 -5.05 -13.65 -5.69
N TYR A 146 -3.72 -13.55 -5.80
CA TYR A 146 -2.86 -14.72 -6.01
C TYR A 146 -2.95 -15.72 -4.85
N PHE A 147 -3.11 -15.24 -3.61
CA PHE A 147 -3.17 -16.10 -2.42
C PHE A 147 -4.60 -16.49 -2.06
N ASN A 148 -5.52 -15.52 -2.06
CA ASN A 148 -6.92 -15.77 -1.70
C ASN A 148 -7.85 -14.91 -2.56
N GLN A 149 -9.01 -15.45 -2.93
CA GLN A 149 -10.05 -14.75 -3.67
C GLN A 149 -11.19 -14.28 -2.77
N ASP A 150 -11.27 -14.80 -1.55
CA ASP A 150 -12.33 -14.50 -0.59
C ASP A 150 -11.85 -13.44 0.41
N PHE A 151 -11.84 -12.19 -0.05
CA PHE A 151 -11.59 -11.01 0.76
C PHE A 151 -12.32 -9.80 0.15
N LYS A 152 -12.48 -8.74 0.96
CA LYS A 152 -13.01 -7.46 0.52
C LYS A 152 -11.98 -6.34 0.68
N ILE A 153 -12.26 -5.18 0.10
CA ILE A 153 -11.41 -3.99 0.23
C ILE A 153 -12.20 -2.75 0.61
N VAL A 154 -11.50 -1.77 1.19
CA VAL A 154 -11.94 -0.38 1.25
C VAL A 154 -10.81 0.51 0.72
N PRO A 155 -10.91 1.04 -0.52
CA PRO A 155 -9.89 1.90 -1.10
C PRO A 155 -10.12 3.37 -0.72
N ILE A 156 -9.09 4.01 -0.15
CA ILE A 156 -9.11 5.44 0.19
C ILE A 156 -7.95 6.13 -0.54
N CYS A 157 -8.30 7.04 -1.45
CA CYS A 157 -7.35 7.82 -2.22
C CYS A 157 -7.11 9.17 -1.53
N MET A 158 -5.86 9.49 -1.25
CA MET A 158 -5.45 10.67 -0.49
C MET A 158 -4.72 11.66 -1.39
N TRP A 159 -5.40 12.73 -1.79
CA TRP A 159 -4.74 13.92 -2.32
C TRP A 159 -4.12 14.72 -1.18
N MET A 160 -4.93 15.05 -0.17
CA MET A 160 -4.47 15.75 1.02
C MET A 160 -3.70 14.75 1.89
N GLN A 161 -2.41 15.03 2.09
CA GLN A 161 -1.51 14.12 2.79
C GLN A 161 -0.79 14.81 3.95
N ASP A 162 -1.24 15.98 4.39
CA ASP A 162 -0.70 16.63 5.58
C ASP A 162 -0.98 15.79 6.85
N LEU A 163 -0.23 16.11 7.92
CA LEU A 163 -0.27 15.33 9.16
C LEU A 163 -1.62 15.39 9.89
N GLU A 164 -2.38 16.47 9.76
CA GLU A 164 -3.69 16.60 10.40
C GLU A 164 -4.69 15.68 9.70
N THR A 165 -4.71 15.73 8.37
CA THR A 165 -5.48 14.79 7.53
C THR A 165 -5.12 13.34 7.84
N ALA A 166 -3.84 12.99 7.89
CA ALA A 166 -3.41 11.62 8.21
C ALA A 166 -3.85 11.17 9.62
N LYS A 167 -3.86 12.08 10.60
CA LYS A 167 -4.35 11.81 11.96
C LYS A 167 -5.84 11.51 11.99
N GLU A 168 -6.64 12.30 11.28
CA GLU A 168 -8.08 12.05 11.21
C GLU A 168 -8.38 10.68 10.58
N ILE A 169 -7.80 10.40 9.41
CA ILE A 169 -8.00 9.11 8.72
C ILE A 169 -7.52 7.93 9.56
N GLY A 170 -6.34 8.02 10.18
CA GLY A 170 -5.82 6.96 11.04
C GLY A 170 -6.72 6.69 12.26
N ASN A 171 -7.30 7.73 12.86
CA ASN A 171 -8.24 7.60 13.97
C ASN A 171 -9.60 7.03 13.52
N ALA A 172 -10.11 7.46 12.36
CA ALA A 172 -11.34 6.92 11.77
C ALA A 172 -11.20 5.42 11.51
N ILE A 173 -10.10 4.99 10.89
CA ILE A 173 -9.78 3.57 10.68
C ILE A 173 -9.70 2.81 11.99
N THR A 174 -9.02 3.36 13.00
CA THR A 174 -8.95 2.74 14.34
C THR A 174 -10.34 2.49 14.91
N ASN A 175 -11.24 3.46 14.80
CA ASN A 175 -12.57 3.37 15.37
C ASN A 175 -13.48 2.40 14.62
N ALA A 176 -13.53 2.49 13.29
CA ALA A 176 -14.34 1.62 12.44
C ALA A 176 -13.86 0.15 12.42
N SER A 177 -12.59 -0.09 12.73
CA SER A 177 -11.99 -1.43 12.66
C SER A 177 -12.05 -2.22 13.97
N LYS A 178 -12.64 -1.67 15.05
CA LYS A 178 -12.65 -2.34 16.36
C LYS A 178 -13.42 -3.66 16.31
N GLY A 179 -12.75 -4.75 16.66
CA GLY A 179 -13.36 -6.09 16.68
C GLY A 179 -13.58 -6.70 15.30
N LYS A 180 -13.09 -6.05 14.23
CA LYS A 180 -13.16 -6.53 12.85
C LYS A 180 -11.83 -7.12 12.42
N ASP A 181 -11.91 -7.98 11.43
CA ASP A 181 -10.78 -8.70 10.90
C ASP A 181 -10.16 -7.99 9.70
N VAL A 182 -9.35 -6.96 9.98
CA VAL A 182 -8.82 -6.05 8.96
C VAL A 182 -7.30 -5.98 8.92
N LEU A 183 -6.75 -5.65 7.74
CA LEU A 183 -5.36 -5.23 7.58
C LEU A 183 -5.27 -3.96 6.74
N ILE A 184 -4.41 -3.03 7.13
CA ILE A 184 -4.19 -1.79 6.39
C ILE A 184 -2.99 -1.96 5.44
N ILE A 185 -3.14 -1.51 4.20
CA ILE A 185 -2.04 -1.43 3.22
C ILE A 185 -1.81 0.04 2.87
N ALA A 186 -0.62 0.55 3.20
CA ALA A 186 -0.16 1.85 2.75
C ALA A 186 0.64 1.70 1.45
N SER A 187 0.11 2.31 0.38
CA SER A 187 0.73 2.32 -0.93
C SER A 187 1.69 3.50 -1.06
N THR A 188 2.99 3.24 -1.28
CA THR A 188 3.97 4.31 -1.48
C THR A 188 5.26 3.84 -2.15
N ASP A 189 5.76 4.66 -3.06
CA ASP A 189 7.17 4.70 -3.44
C ASP A 189 7.90 5.81 -2.66
N PHE A 190 9.23 5.78 -2.64
CA PHE A 190 10.08 6.67 -1.83
C PHE A 190 10.76 7.76 -2.69
N THR A 191 12.03 8.10 -2.49
CA THR A 191 12.71 9.12 -3.30
C THR A 191 12.57 8.82 -4.80
N HIS A 192 12.32 9.87 -5.59
CA HIS A 192 12.17 9.84 -7.04
C HIS A 192 13.26 10.68 -7.70
N TYR A 193 13.88 10.11 -8.73
CA TYR A 193 14.77 10.76 -9.68
C TYR A 193 16.09 11.32 -9.12
N GLU A 194 16.52 10.83 -7.96
CA GLU A 194 17.83 11.15 -7.36
C GLU A 194 18.85 10.01 -7.58
N PRO A 195 20.17 10.26 -7.47
CA PRO A 195 21.16 9.20 -7.46
C PRO A 195 20.92 8.17 -6.36
N ALA A 196 21.16 6.89 -6.65
CA ALA A 196 20.80 5.78 -5.75
C ALA A 196 21.40 5.89 -4.34
N GLU A 197 22.63 6.40 -4.22
CA GLU A 197 23.27 6.61 -2.92
C GLU A 197 22.54 7.66 -2.07
N VAL A 198 22.07 8.74 -2.71
CA VAL A 198 21.31 9.81 -2.05
C VAL A 198 19.94 9.30 -1.63
N ALA A 199 19.24 8.63 -2.55
CA ALA A 199 17.94 8.00 -2.28
C ALA A 199 18.04 7.03 -1.10
N TYR A 200 18.96 6.07 -1.16
CA TYR A 200 19.18 5.10 -0.07
C TYR A 200 19.42 5.81 1.26
N LYS A 201 20.37 6.74 1.32
CA LYS A 201 20.74 7.42 2.56
C LYS A 201 19.56 8.18 3.17
N ASN A 202 18.70 8.81 2.37
CA ASN A 202 17.60 9.63 2.87
C ASN A 202 16.37 8.79 3.19
N ASP A 203 16.02 7.83 2.33
CA ASP A 203 14.91 6.90 2.55
C ASP A 203 15.10 6.10 3.83
N GLN A 204 16.32 5.63 4.15
CA GLN A 204 16.58 4.92 5.40
C GLN A 204 16.16 5.73 6.64
N LYS A 205 16.33 7.06 6.63
CA LYS A 205 15.93 7.90 7.78
C LYS A 205 14.42 8.02 7.94
N VAL A 206 13.69 7.99 6.82
CA VAL A 206 12.22 7.98 6.83
C VAL A 206 11.73 6.60 7.28
N LEU A 207 12.32 5.53 6.75
CA LEU A 207 12.01 4.15 7.13
C LEU A 207 12.28 3.86 8.60
N GLU A 208 13.35 4.40 9.18
CA GLU A 208 13.61 4.33 10.62
C GLU A 208 12.44 4.90 11.45
N ALA A 209 11.87 6.02 11.02
CA ALA A 209 10.70 6.62 11.69
C ALA A 209 9.43 5.78 11.51
N ILE A 210 9.23 5.20 10.32
CA ILE A 210 8.11 4.30 10.02
C ILE A 210 8.15 3.07 10.91
N ILE A 211 9.30 2.38 11.00
CA ILE A 211 9.42 1.14 11.78
C ILE A 211 9.44 1.41 13.31
N SER A 212 9.67 2.64 13.74
CA SER A 212 9.46 3.08 15.11
C SER A 212 8.04 3.58 15.41
N LEU A 213 7.13 3.51 14.43
CA LEU A 213 5.73 3.96 14.54
C LEU A 213 5.63 5.44 14.96
N ASP A 214 6.50 6.27 14.39
CA ASP A 214 6.58 7.71 14.67
C ASP A 214 6.33 8.52 13.40
N GLU A 215 5.05 8.79 13.15
CA GLU A 215 4.59 9.60 12.02
C GLU A 215 5.13 11.04 12.09
N ASN A 216 5.24 11.64 13.28
CA ASN A 216 5.69 13.03 13.40
C ASN A 216 7.16 13.13 12.95
N ARG A 217 8.00 12.20 13.44
CA ARG A 217 9.39 12.08 12.99
C ARG A 217 9.47 11.74 11.51
N MET A 218 8.57 10.93 10.97
CA MET A 218 8.53 10.63 9.54
C MET A 218 8.35 11.90 8.70
N TYR A 219 7.37 12.76 9.01
CA TYR A 219 7.19 14.04 8.34
C TYR A 219 8.41 14.96 8.49
N GLU A 220 8.99 15.05 9.69
CA GLU A 220 10.22 15.83 9.92
C GLU A 220 11.36 15.36 9.01
N ARG A 221 11.56 14.04 8.88
CA ARG A 221 12.60 13.45 8.03
C ARG A 221 12.32 13.69 6.56
N ILE A 222 11.08 13.53 6.11
CA ILE A 222 10.68 13.81 4.73
C ILE A 222 11.04 15.25 4.37
N TYR A 223 10.65 16.22 5.21
CA TYR A 223 10.93 17.62 4.99
C TYR A 223 12.43 17.94 5.07
N GLN A 224 13.12 17.45 6.11
CA GLN A 224 14.54 17.74 6.35
C GLN A 224 15.44 17.22 5.22
N TYR A 225 15.11 16.06 4.65
CA TYR A 225 15.93 15.39 3.64
C TYR A 225 15.34 15.48 2.23
N ASN A 226 14.25 16.24 2.04
CA ASN A 226 13.56 16.41 0.77
C ASN A 226 13.23 15.07 0.09
N VAL A 227 12.72 14.10 0.86
CA VAL A 227 12.36 12.79 0.33
C VAL A 227 11.03 12.91 -0.42
N SER A 228 11.04 12.72 -1.72
CA SER A 228 9.85 12.81 -2.58
C SER A 228 8.97 11.55 -2.53
N MET A 229 8.78 11.00 -1.32
CA MET A 229 7.88 9.88 -1.05
C MET A 229 6.46 10.27 -1.47
N CYS A 230 5.79 9.47 -2.29
CA CYS A 230 4.49 9.86 -2.85
C CYS A 230 3.31 9.59 -1.92
N GLY A 231 3.39 8.57 -1.05
CA GLY A 231 2.32 8.13 -0.13
C GLY A 231 2.63 8.39 1.34
N TYR A 232 3.15 9.56 1.68
CA TYR A 232 3.49 9.92 3.07
C TYR A 232 2.25 10.05 3.98
N GLY A 233 1.12 10.56 3.47
CA GLY A 233 -0.17 10.58 4.17
C GLY A 233 -0.72 9.17 4.43
N PRO A 234 -0.83 8.30 3.39
CA PRO A 234 -1.20 6.89 3.55
C PRO A 234 -0.37 6.14 4.59
N VAL A 235 0.95 6.32 4.61
CA VAL A 235 1.81 5.66 5.61
C VAL A 235 1.56 6.23 7.02
N ALA A 236 1.45 7.55 7.16
CA ALA A 236 1.17 8.16 8.46
C ALA A 236 -0.17 7.70 9.05
N ALA A 237 -1.24 7.71 8.25
CA ALA A 237 -2.55 7.22 8.66
C ALA A 237 -2.49 5.74 9.06
N SER A 238 -1.71 4.93 8.34
CA SER A 238 -1.51 3.52 8.65
C SER A 238 -0.72 3.29 9.94
N ILE A 239 0.30 4.11 10.24
CA ILE A 239 1.01 4.06 11.53
C ILE A 239 0.06 4.34 12.69
N ILE A 240 -0.76 5.38 12.57
CA ILE A 240 -1.71 5.80 13.60
C ILE A 240 -2.75 4.70 13.82
N ALA A 241 -3.34 4.21 12.73
CA ALA A 241 -4.32 3.14 12.79
C ALA A 241 -3.75 1.84 13.33
N ALA A 242 -2.55 1.43 12.90
CA ALA A 242 -1.88 0.24 13.41
C ALA A 242 -1.64 0.32 14.92
N ARG A 243 -1.15 1.47 15.44
CA ARG A 243 -1.00 1.67 16.90
C ARG A 243 -2.34 1.58 17.62
N GLY A 244 -3.38 2.20 17.07
CA GLY A 244 -4.74 2.14 17.61
C GLY A 244 -5.31 0.71 17.68
N LEU A 245 -4.87 -0.16 16.77
CA LEU A 245 -5.20 -1.58 16.70
C LEU A 245 -4.20 -2.49 17.44
N GLY A 246 -3.26 -1.91 18.19
CA GLY A 246 -2.37 -2.61 19.10
C GLY A 246 -0.96 -2.90 18.57
N ALA A 247 -0.59 -2.38 17.39
CA ALA A 247 0.79 -2.52 16.91
C ALA A 247 1.77 -1.78 17.81
N THR A 248 2.89 -2.43 18.11
CA THR A 248 3.93 -1.91 19.01
C THR A 248 5.29 -1.80 18.35
N ARG A 249 5.49 -2.41 17.18
CA ARG A 249 6.76 -2.38 16.44
C ARG A 249 6.55 -2.47 14.95
N GLY A 250 7.53 -1.97 14.20
CA GLY A 250 7.60 -2.13 12.76
C GLY A 250 8.85 -2.90 12.36
N ARG A 251 8.81 -3.50 11.16
CA ARG A 251 9.96 -4.20 10.59
C ARG A 251 10.08 -3.88 9.11
N LEU A 252 11.26 -3.41 8.72
CA LEU A 252 11.66 -3.31 7.33
C LEU A 252 11.97 -4.72 6.80
N LEU A 253 11.29 -5.14 5.74
CA LEU A 253 11.49 -6.43 5.10
C LEU A 253 12.50 -6.32 3.96
N LYS A 254 12.34 -5.29 3.13
CA LYS A 254 13.20 -5.04 1.97
C LYS A 254 13.22 -3.57 1.63
N TYR A 255 14.39 -3.08 1.24
CA TYR A 255 14.55 -1.86 0.47
C TYR A 255 15.36 -2.16 -0.78
N ALA A 256 14.99 -1.54 -1.90
CA ALA A 256 15.78 -1.49 -3.12
C ALA A 256 15.36 -0.26 -3.94
N THR A 257 16.01 -0.03 -5.05
CA THR A 257 15.72 1.06 -5.98
C THR A 257 15.50 0.52 -7.38
N SER A 258 14.97 1.35 -8.29
CA SER A 258 14.94 1.02 -9.72
C SER A 258 16.34 0.73 -10.28
N GLY A 259 17.40 1.33 -9.72
CA GLY A 259 18.78 1.05 -10.11
C GLY A 259 19.23 -0.38 -9.80
N ASP A 260 18.71 -1.00 -8.73
CA ASP A 260 18.97 -2.42 -8.44
C ASP A 260 18.34 -3.37 -9.47
N MET A 261 17.31 -2.88 -10.18
CA MET A 261 16.61 -3.58 -11.25
C MET A 261 17.27 -3.36 -12.61
N THR A 262 17.56 -2.10 -12.96
CA THR A 262 18.03 -1.71 -14.30
C THR A 262 19.56 -1.68 -14.43
N GLY A 263 20.27 -1.52 -13.32
CA GLY A 263 21.72 -1.24 -13.29
C GLY A 263 22.07 0.25 -13.43
N ASP A 264 21.09 1.13 -13.63
CA ASP A 264 21.29 2.58 -13.71
C ASP A 264 21.02 3.24 -12.35
N ASN A 265 22.08 3.71 -11.70
CA ASN A 265 22.04 4.35 -10.38
C ASN A 265 22.06 5.88 -10.44
N SER A 266 21.98 6.48 -11.63
CA SER A 266 22.09 7.94 -11.78
C SER A 266 20.82 8.69 -11.39
N SER A 267 19.66 8.06 -11.55
CA SER A 267 18.35 8.61 -11.22
C SER A 267 17.37 7.47 -10.96
N VAL A 268 16.98 7.28 -9.69
CA VAL A 268 16.22 6.10 -9.27
C VAL A 268 14.91 6.44 -8.57
N VAL A 269 14.02 5.45 -8.50
CA VAL A 269 12.88 5.45 -7.58
C VAL A 269 13.15 4.45 -6.46
N GLY A 270 12.96 4.86 -5.20
CA GLY A 270 13.11 4.01 -4.02
C GLY A 270 11.86 3.16 -3.74
N TYR A 271 12.06 1.91 -3.36
CA TYR A 271 11.00 0.94 -3.04
C TYR A 271 11.26 0.32 -1.68
N ALA A 272 10.23 0.24 -0.83
CA ALA A 272 10.33 -0.41 0.46
C ALA A 272 9.12 -1.29 0.76
N SER A 273 9.39 -2.41 1.41
CA SER A 273 8.40 -3.28 2.02
C SER A 273 8.61 -3.32 3.52
N ALA A 274 7.58 -3.01 4.28
CA ALA A 274 7.59 -3.02 5.74
C ALA A 274 6.24 -3.47 6.31
N ILE A 275 6.25 -3.89 7.56
CA ILE A 275 5.06 -4.34 8.30
C ILE A 275 5.02 -3.71 9.69
N LEU A 276 3.83 -3.53 10.24
CA LEU A 276 3.56 -3.04 11.59
C LEU A 276 2.71 -4.08 12.35
N GLU A 277 3.16 -4.46 13.55
CA GLU A 277 2.59 -5.52 14.40
C GLU A 277 2.72 -5.24 15.90
#